data_AF-A0A7C2N2G6-F1
#
_entry.id   AF-A0A7C2N2G6-F1
#
_cell.length_a   1.000
_cell.length_b   1.000
_cell.length_c   1.000
_cell.angle_alpha   90.00
_cell.angle_beta   90.00
_cell.angle_gamma   90.00
#
_symmetry.space_group_name_H-M   'P 1'
#
loop_
_entity.id
_entity.type
_entity.pdbx_description
1 polymer ?
#
loop_
_entity_poly.entity_id
_entity_poly.type
_entity_poly.pdbx_seq_one_letter_code
_entity_poly.pdbx_strand_id
1 'polypeptide(L)' 'MALELVPAEPKYINDIGRICFEAFKSIHDRHAFPRDFPDAELAIKLMGMLVERKDFYGVVALLDG' A
#
# COMPACT_ATOMS: atom_id res chain seq x y z
N MET A 1 0.18 -10.54 19.61
CA MET A 1 -0.39 -10.30 18.30
C MET A 1 -1.70 -9.55 18.47
N ALA A 2 -1.59 -8.25 18.67
CA ALA A 2 -2.71 -7.32 18.64
C ALA A 2 -2.84 -6.77 17.23
N LEU A 3 -4.04 -6.84 16.65
CA LEU A 3 -4.36 -6.23 15.36
C LEU A 3 -5.19 -4.98 15.63
N GLU A 4 -4.72 -3.84 15.15
CA GLU A 4 -5.42 -2.57 15.25
C GLU A 4 -5.74 -2.02 13.86
N LEU A 5 -6.91 -1.41 13.72
CA LEU A 5 -7.33 -0.74 12.49
C LEU A 5 -7.39 0.76 12.75
N VAL A 6 -6.62 1.52 12.00
CA VAL A 6 -6.50 2.98 12.15
C VAL A 6 -6.78 3.68 10.82
N PRO A 7 -7.22 4.95 10.82
CA PRO A 7 -7.31 5.72 9.59
C PRO A 7 -5.95 5.79 8.87
N ALA A 8 -5.98 5.76 7.54
CA ALA A 8 -4.78 5.98 6.75
C ALA A 8 -4.31 7.43 6.89
N GLU A 9 -3.04 7.58 7.27
CA GLU A 9 -2.40 8.87 7.52
C GLU A 9 -1.06 8.92 6.78
N PRO A 10 -0.51 10.12 6.52
CA PRO A 10 0.74 10.28 5.77
C PRO A 10 1.91 9.43 6.29
N LYS A 11 1.99 9.21 7.60
CA LYS A 11 3.05 8.43 8.24
C LYS A 11 3.08 6.95 7.82
N TYR A 12 1.95 6.41 7.34
CA TYR A 12 1.85 5.00 6.92
C TYR A 12 2.07 4.78 5.42
N ILE A 13 2.16 5.84 4.61
CA ILE A 13 2.18 5.77 3.14
C ILE A 13 3.31 4.85 2.62
N ASN A 14 4.51 4.97 3.20
CA ASN A 14 5.67 4.17 2.76
C ASN A 14 5.42 2.67 2.98
N ASP A 15 4.91 2.30 4.15
CA ASP A 15 4.67 0.89 4.50
C ASP A 15 3.53 0.30 3.69
N ILE A 16 2.38 0.98 3.62
CA ILE A 16 1.22 0.47 2.88
C ILE A 16 1.47 0.46 1.36
N GLY A 17 2.22 1.43 0.83
CA GLY A 17 2.63 1.46 -0.57
C GLY A 17 3.55 0.30 -0.93
N ARG A 18 4.55 0.02 -0.08
CA ARG A 18 5.43 -1.15 -0.25
C ARG A 18 4.68 -2.47 -0.12
N ILE A 19 3.80 -2.62 0.87
CA ILE A 19 2.98 -3.82 1.07
C ILE A 19 2.09 -4.07 -0.15
N CYS A 20 1.42 -3.03 -0.65
CA CYS A 20 0.58 -3.11 -1.83
C CYS A 20 1.41 -3.53 -3.06
N PHE A 21 2.55 -2.89 -3.29
CA PHE A 21 3.46 -3.25 -4.38
C PHE A 21 3.87 -4.72 -4.34
N GLU A 22 4.37 -5.21 -3.20
CA GLU A 22 4.84 -6.60 -3.07
C GLU A 22 3.70 -7.62 -3.25
N ALA A 23 2.50 -7.30 -2.76
CA ALA A 23 1.33 -8.16 -2.95
C ALA A 23 1.01 -8.36 -4.44
N PHE A 24 0.87 -7.27 -5.20
CA PHE A 24 0.56 -7.36 -6.64
C PHE A 24 1.75 -7.87 -7.46
N LYS A 25 2.98 -7.45 -7.14
CA LYS A 25 4.19 -7.99 -7.75
C LYS A 25 4.26 -9.51 -7.62
N SER A 26 3.91 -10.08 -6.46
CA SER A 26 3.94 -11.54 -6.26
C SER A 26 2.98 -12.26 -7.21
N ILE A 27 1.81 -11.67 -7.48
CA ILE A 27 0.82 -12.21 -8.42
C ILE A 27 1.37 -12.11 -9.85
N HIS A 28 1.87 -10.94 -10.26
CA HIS A 28 2.45 -10.72 -11.58
C HIS A 28 3.61 -11.69 -11.87
N ASP A 29 4.55 -11.81 -10.92
CA ASP A 29 5.73 -12.67 -11.05
C ASP A 29 5.34 -14.15 -11.16
N ARG A 30 4.36 -14.60 -10.35
CA ARG A 30 3.88 -15.99 -10.37
C ARG A 30 3.20 -16.36 -11.68
N HIS A 31 2.50 -15.41 -12.31
CA HIS A 31 1.70 -15.64 -13.52
C HIS A 31 2.36 -15.11 -14.79
N ALA A 32 3.58 -14.57 -14.70
CA ALA A 32 4.32 -13.95 -15.80
C ALA A 32 3.56 -12.82 -16.52
N PHE A 33 2.74 -12.08 -15.77
CA PHE A 33 2.11 -10.86 -16.27
C PHE A 33 3.08 -9.67 -16.16
N PRO A 34 3.00 -8.69 -17.08
CA PRO A 34 3.66 -7.40 -16.88
C PRO A 34 3.22 -6.79 -15.56
N ARG A 35 4.16 -6.24 -14.79
CA ARG A 35 3.84 -5.54 -13.55
C ARG A 35 3.22 -4.19 -13.87
N ASP A 36 2.25 -3.77 -13.06
CA ASP A 36 1.66 -2.43 -13.14
C ASP A 36 2.70 -1.33 -12.91
N PHE A 37 3.63 -1.57 -11.97
CA PHE A 37 4.72 -0.66 -11.63
C PHE A 37 6.09 -1.36 -11.72
N PRO A 38 7.13 -0.66 -12.19
CA PRO A 38 8.49 -1.18 -12.20
C PRO A 38 9.08 -1.36 -10.79
N ASP A 39 8.71 -0.48 -9.85
CA ASP A 39 9.24 -0.44 -8.49
C ASP A 39 8.20 0.03 -7.46
N ALA A 40 8.55 -0.11 -6.17
CA ALA A 40 7.71 0.29 -5.06
C ALA A 40 7.58 1.80 -4.90
N GLU A 41 8.51 2.61 -5.43
CA GLU A 41 8.48 4.07 -5.27
C GLU A 41 7.25 4.66 -5.95
N LEU A 42 6.89 4.16 -7.13
CA LEU A 42 5.67 4.58 -7.83
C LEU A 42 4.40 4.15 -7.10
N ALA A 43 4.37 2.95 -6.51
CA ALA A 43 3.24 2.49 -5.70
C ALA A 43 3.05 3.34 -4.42
N ILE A 44 4.15 3.73 -3.77
CA ILE A 44 4.15 4.62 -2.60
C ILE A 44 3.58 6.01 -2.99
N LYS A 45 4.05 6.58 -4.10
CA LYS A 45 3.51 7.87 -4.61
C LYS A 45 2.01 7.78 -4.90
N LEU A 46 1.56 6.70 -5.54
CA LEU A 46 0.13 6.48 -5.79
C LEU A 46 -0.67 6.36 -4.49
N MET A 47 -0.20 5.60 -3.51
CA MET A 47 -0.87 5.50 -2.21
C MET A 47 -0.95 6.86 -1.51
N GLY A 48 0.11 7.68 -1.58
CA GLY A 48 0.08 9.04 -1.03
C GLY A 48 -1.02 9.89 -1.65
N MET A 49 -1.14 9.88 -2.98
CA MET A 49 -2.21 10.60 -3.68
C MET A 49 -3.62 10.13 -3.25
N LEU A 50 -3.81 8.83 -2.98
CA LEU A 50 -5.10 8.32 -2.51
C LEU A 50 -5.39 8.71 -1.06
N VAL A 51 -4.39 8.67 -0.18
CA VAL A 51 -4.55 9.05 1.24
C VAL A 51 -4.85 10.54 1.39
N GLU A 52 -4.32 11.39 0.53
CA GLU A 52 -4.56 12.85 0.56
C GLU A 52 -5.93 13.27 0.01
N ARG A 53 -6.64 12.37 -0.69
CA ARG A 53 -7.94 12.65 -1.31
C ARG A 53 -9.05 12.65 -0.28
N LYS A 54 -9.78 13.76 -0.18
CA LYS A 54 -10.93 13.91 0.73
C LYS A 54 -12.12 13.02 0.40
N ASP A 55 -12.20 12.54 -0.83
CA ASP A 55 -13.25 11.62 -1.29
C ASP A 55 -12.86 10.14 -1.17
N PHE A 56 -11.69 9.85 -0.57
CA PHE A 56 -11.21 8.50 -0.33
C PHE A 56 -11.00 8.28 1.18
N TYR A 57 -11.60 7.23 1.73
CA TYR A 57 -11.38 6.83 3.12
C TYR A 57 -10.53 5.56 3.16
N GLY A 58 -9.31 5.68 3.70
CA GLY A 58 -8.38 4.57 3.84
C GLY A 58 -8.28 4.07 5.29
N VAL A 59 -8.02 2.78 5.46
CA VAL A 59 -7.77 2.14 6.75
C VAL A 59 -6.46 1.35 6.66
N VAL A 60 -5.65 1.41 7.71
CA VAL A 60 -4.38 0.70 7.83
C VAL A 60 -4.49 -0.31 8.97
N ALA A 61 -3.94 -1.50 8.74
CA ALA A 61 -3.81 -2.53 9.76
C ALA A 61 -2.42 -2.48 10.38
N LEU A 62 -2.38 -2.38 11.71
CA LEU A 62 -1.17 -2.37 12.53
C LEU A 62 -1.07 -3.69 13.27
N LEU A 63 0.11 -4.31 13.26
CA LEU A 63 0.36 -5.58 13.91
C LEU A 63 1.40 -5.37 15.01
N ASP A 64 0.93 -5.43 16.25
CA ASP A 64 1.73 -5.09 17.44
C ASP A 64 2.25 -3.64 17.44
N GLY A 65 1.47 -2.72 16.86
CA GLY A 65 1.72 -1.28 16.75
C GLY A 65 1.99 -0.81 15.33
#